data_AF-A0A8H6MKW8-F1
#
_entry.id   AF-A0A8H6MKW8-F1
#
_cell.length_a   1.000
_cell.length_b   1.000
_cell.length_c   1.000
_cell.angle_alpha   90.00
_cell.angle_beta   90.00
_cell.angle_gamma   90.00
#
_symmetry.space_group_name_H-M   'P 1'
#
loop_
_entity.id
_entity.type
_entity.pdbx_description
1 polymer ?
#
loop_
_entity_poly.entity_id
_entity_poly.type
_entity_poly.pdbx_seq_one_letter_code
_entity_poly.pdbx_strand_id
1 'polypeptide(L)'
;MFALRILLVALQAWAIAASPILIPRQKDTITSALGMVQSSLQKLDTAVKSLSATDANSITGVLNGAQGAQTSIETATSMIQNADNIGLFGALGLQQTATGVVDQVTTTLGDLTQKKPVFDQLGVTSVVSDALQQQKTGSSALSEALLSKVPALARPIAQQSTGQLTEALDNAIAAFKQPAAA
;
A
#
# COMPACT_ATOMS: atom_id res chain seq x y z
N MET A 1 44.26 -66.14 29.66
CA MET A 1 43.27 -66.30 28.57
C MET A 1 42.57 -64.96 28.40
N PHE A 2 42.76 -64.31 27.24
CA PHE A 2 42.30 -62.96 26.95
C PHE A 2 40.77 -62.89 26.80
N ALA A 3 40.11 -61.94 27.47
CA ALA A 3 38.73 -61.54 27.20
C ALA A 3 38.67 -60.00 27.34
N LEU A 4 38.96 -59.27 26.27
CA LEU A 4 38.03 -58.74 25.27
C LEU A 4 37.22 -57.53 25.81
N ARG A 5 37.71 -56.36 25.38
CA ARG A 5 37.02 -55.05 25.29
C ARG A 5 35.62 -55.24 24.68
N ILE A 6 34.62 -54.44 25.04
CA ILE A 6 34.25 -53.22 24.30
C ILE A 6 33.33 -52.35 25.18
N LEU A 7 33.74 -51.09 25.32
CA LEU A 7 33.02 -49.97 25.90
C LEU A 7 32.07 -49.42 24.83
N LEU A 8 30.75 -49.47 25.04
CA LEU A 8 29.75 -48.84 24.17
C LEU A 8 29.45 -47.44 24.71
N VAL A 9 30.13 -46.44 24.15
CA VAL A 9 29.84 -45.02 24.37
C VAL A 9 28.67 -44.64 23.47
N ALA A 10 27.50 -44.41 24.07
CA ALA A 10 26.34 -43.85 23.39
C ALA A 10 26.61 -42.37 23.10
N LEU A 11 27.05 -42.06 21.89
CA LEU A 11 27.20 -40.70 21.38
C LEU A 11 25.80 -40.16 21.03
N GLN A 12 25.17 -39.45 21.96
CA GLN A 12 23.95 -38.70 21.68
C GLN A 12 24.33 -37.50 20.80
N ALA A 13 24.20 -37.66 19.49
CA ALA A 13 24.26 -36.56 18.54
C ALA A 13 23.04 -35.67 18.77
N TRP A 14 23.19 -34.57 19.50
CA TRP A 14 22.28 -33.44 19.38
C TRP A 14 22.49 -32.84 18.00
N ALA A 15 21.78 -33.38 17.02
CA ALA A 15 21.56 -32.70 15.75
C ALA A 15 20.76 -31.44 16.08
N ILE A 16 21.45 -30.30 16.18
CA ILE A 16 20.80 -29.01 16.04
C ILE A 16 20.29 -28.98 14.61
N ALA A 17 19.02 -29.35 14.41
CA ALA A 17 18.31 -29.06 13.20
C ALA A 17 18.22 -27.54 13.12
N ALA A 18 19.19 -26.92 12.42
CA ALA A 18 19.05 -25.56 11.96
C ALA A 18 17.92 -25.57 10.93
N SER A 19 16.67 -25.43 11.40
CA SER A 19 15.55 -25.11 10.55
C SER A 19 15.94 -23.87 9.74
N PRO A 20 15.93 -23.91 8.41
CA PRO A 20 16.17 -22.70 7.64
C PRO A 20 15.13 -21.68 8.09
N ILE A 21 15.58 -20.59 8.71
CA ILE A 21 14.71 -19.45 9.00
C ILE A 21 14.28 -18.95 7.62
N LEU A 22 13.03 -19.22 7.26
CA LEU A 22 12.41 -18.73 6.04
C LEU A 22 12.22 -17.22 6.17
N ILE A 23 13.29 -16.45 5.96
CA ILE A 23 13.20 -14.99 5.83
C ILE A 23 12.54 -14.74 4.47
N PRO A 24 11.35 -14.10 4.43
CA PRO A 24 10.74 -13.71 3.15
C PRO A 24 11.73 -12.86 2.36
N ARG A 25 11.80 -13.04 1.04
CA ARG A 25 12.57 -12.09 0.21
C ARG A 25 11.93 -10.72 0.39
N GLN A 26 12.70 -9.70 0.74
CA GLN A 26 12.15 -8.36 1.06
C GLN A 26 11.29 -7.77 -0.06
N LYS A 27 11.61 -8.11 -1.31
CA LYS A 27 10.77 -7.80 -2.48
C LYS A 27 9.33 -8.30 -2.29
N ASP A 28 9.14 -9.51 -1.79
CA ASP A 28 7.82 -10.13 -1.62
C ASP A 28 7.04 -9.43 -0.50
N THR A 29 7.71 -9.04 0.59
CA THR A 29 7.12 -8.20 1.65
C THR A 29 6.62 -6.88 1.10
N ILE A 30 7.45 -6.16 0.33
CA ILE A 30 7.06 -4.88 -0.28
C ILE A 30 5.96 -5.08 -1.32
N THR A 31 6.04 -6.14 -2.13
CA THR A 31 5.00 -6.48 -3.12
C THR A 31 3.66 -6.73 -2.45
N SER A 32 3.66 -7.48 -1.34
CA SER A 32 2.46 -7.77 -0.56
C SER A 32 1.87 -6.51 0.07
N ALA A 33 2.72 -5.65 0.64
CA ALA A 33 2.32 -4.35 1.19
C ALA A 33 1.64 -3.47 0.13
N LEU A 34 2.25 -3.34 -1.05
CA LEU A 34 1.68 -2.59 -2.17
C LEU A 34 0.38 -3.21 -2.70
N GLY A 35 0.31 -4.54 -2.79
CA GLY A 35 -0.90 -5.25 -3.20
C GLY A 35 -2.07 -5.04 -2.24
N MET A 36 -1.80 -4.93 -0.92
CA MET A 36 -2.81 -4.60 0.08
C MET A 36 -3.39 -3.20 -0.14
N VAL A 37 -2.53 -2.22 -0.43
CA VAL A 37 -2.96 -0.86 -0.77
C VAL A 37 -3.80 -0.86 -2.04
N GLN A 38 -3.33 -1.53 -3.10
CA GLN A 38 -4.06 -1.64 -4.37
C GLN A 38 -5.46 -2.23 -4.18
N SER A 39 -5.57 -3.33 -3.41
CA SER A 39 -6.87 -3.98 -3.17
C SER A 39 -7.83 -3.09 -2.38
N SER A 40 -7.35 -2.36 -1.36
CA SER A 40 -8.20 -1.43 -0.62
C SER A 40 -8.63 -0.23 -1.46
N LEU A 41 -7.76 0.26 -2.35
CA LEU A 41 -8.13 1.31 -3.31
C LEU A 41 -9.18 0.81 -4.30
N GLN A 42 -9.10 -0.43 -4.79
CA GLN A 42 -10.15 -1.03 -5.64
C GLN A 42 -11.51 -1.13 -4.93
N LYS A 43 -11.52 -1.41 -3.62
CA LYS A 43 -12.75 -1.42 -2.83
C LYS A 43 -13.33 -0.01 -2.69
N LEU A 44 -12.48 0.98 -2.41
CA LEU A 44 -12.87 2.38 -2.38
C LEU A 44 -13.43 2.83 -3.74
N ASP A 45 -12.73 2.51 -4.83
CA ASP A 45 -13.14 2.78 -6.21
C ASP A 45 -14.54 2.23 -6.51
N THR A 46 -14.77 0.97 -6.16
CA THR A 46 -16.07 0.31 -6.33
C THR A 46 -17.16 1.04 -5.53
N ALA A 47 -16.87 1.42 -4.29
CA ALA A 47 -17.81 2.17 -3.46
C ALA A 47 -18.13 3.55 -4.06
N VAL A 48 -17.12 4.27 -4.53
CA VAL A 48 -17.28 5.58 -5.20
C VAL A 48 -18.13 5.45 -6.46
N LYS A 49 -17.87 4.45 -7.30
CA LYS A 49 -18.68 4.16 -8.49
C LYS A 49 -20.15 3.89 -8.12
N SER A 50 -20.38 3.18 -7.03
CA SER A 50 -21.73 2.85 -6.52
C SER A 50 -22.44 4.01 -5.80
N LEU A 51 -21.76 5.11 -5.52
CA LEU A 51 -22.33 6.26 -4.82
C LEU A 51 -23.52 6.84 -5.59
N SER A 52 -24.61 7.08 -4.86
CA SER A 52 -25.85 7.65 -5.38
C SER A 52 -26.38 8.77 -4.47
N ALA A 53 -26.89 9.84 -5.07
CA ALA A 53 -27.56 10.93 -4.35
C ALA A 53 -28.92 10.49 -3.77
N THR A 54 -29.54 9.45 -4.34
CA THR A 54 -30.86 8.96 -3.93
C THR A 54 -30.80 7.85 -2.88
N ASP A 55 -29.61 7.28 -2.65
CA ASP A 55 -29.38 6.31 -1.59
C ASP A 55 -28.38 6.88 -0.58
N ALA A 56 -28.92 7.45 0.49
CA ALA A 56 -28.13 8.04 1.57
C ALA A 56 -27.19 7.02 2.25
N ASN A 57 -27.44 5.71 2.14
CA ASN A 57 -26.56 4.69 2.72
C ASN A 57 -25.32 4.41 1.85
N SER A 58 -25.34 4.79 0.57
CA SER A 58 -24.22 4.56 -0.35
C SER A 58 -22.94 5.30 0.08
N ILE A 59 -23.07 6.42 0.81
CA ILE A 59 -21.92 7.17 1.34
C ILE A 59 -21.15 6.38 2.40
N THR A 60 -21.82 5.53 3.17
CA THR A 60 -21.20 4.70 4.21
C THR A 60 -20.18 3.74 3.59
N GLY A 61 -20.47 3.22 2.39
CA GLY A 61 -19.53 2.39 1.63
C GLY A 61 -18.26 3.15 1.26
N VAL A 62 -18.39 4.41 0.83
CA VAL A 62 -17.25 5.27 0.49
C VAL A 62 -16.41 5.60 1.72
N LEU A 63 -17.04 5.98 2.83
CA LEU A 63 -16.34 6.29 4.08
C LEU A 63 -15.55 5.08 4.61
N ASN A 64 -16.19 3.90 4.62
CA ASN A 64 -15.52 2.66 5.01
C ASN A 64 -14.37 2.30 4.06
N GLY A 65 -14.57 2.49 2.75
CA GLY A 65 -13.53 2.29 1.74
C GLY A 65 -12.35 3.23 1.96
N ALA A 66 -12.60 4.51 2.26
CA ALA A 66 -11.56 5.51 2.48
C ALA A 66 -10.75 5.21 3.75
N GLN A 67 -11.44 4.86 4.84
CA GLN A 67 -10.79 4.43 6.08
C GLN A 67 -9.96 3.15 5.88
N GLY A 68 -10.51 2.17 5.15
CA GLY A 68 -9.80 0.93 4.81
C GLY A 68 -8.56 1.19 3.96
N ALA A 69 -8.64 2.11 2.99
CA ALA A 69 -7.47 2.53 2.21
C ALA A 69 -6.41 3.19 3.09
N GLN A 70 -6.80 4.10 3.99
CA GLN A 70 -5.88 4.74 4.93
C GLN A 70 -5.17 3.73 5.83
N THR A 71 -5.91 2.81 6.43
CA THR A 71 -5.34 1.75 7.28
C THR A 71 -4.40 0.82 6.49
N SER A 72 -4.73 0.48 5.24
CA SER A 72 -3.84 -0.29 4.37
C SER A 72 -2.55 0.47 4.03
N ILE A 73 -2.63 1.78 3.80
CA ILE A 73 -1.44 2.63 3.55
C ILE A 73 -0.54 2.64 4.79
N GLU A 74 -1.09 2.83 5.98
CA GLU A 74 -0.34 2.82 7.24
C GLU A 74 0.31 1.46 7.51
N THR A 75 -0.45 0.37 7.30
CA THR A 75 0.05 -1.01 7.45
C THR A 75 1.17 -1.30 6.47
N ALA A 76 0.97 -0.96 5.19
CA ALA A 76 1.98 -1.14 4.16
C ALA A 76 3.26 -0.33 4.47
N THR A 77 3.10 0.91 4.94
CA THR A 77 4.21 1.77 5.37
C THR A 77 5.03 1.08 6.46
N SER A 78 4.37 0.57 7.50
CA SER A 78 5.03 -0.18 8.57
C SER A 78 5.75 -1.44 8.06
N MET A 79 5.11 -2.22 7.19
CA MET A 79 5.72 -3.41 6.59
C MET A 79 7.00 -3.06 5.81
N ILE A 80 6.96 -1.99 5.01
CA ILE A 80 8.08 -1.55 4.20
C ILE A 80 9.20 -0.98 5.08
N GLN A 81 8.88 -0.20 6.11
CA GLN A 81 9.87 0.33 7.06
C GLN A 81 10.65 -0.79 7.76
N ASN A 82 9.96 -1.89 8.10
CA ASN A 82 10.54 -3.06 8.75
C ASN A 82 11.23 -4.04 7.79
N ALA A 83 11.09 -3.86 6.47
CA ALA A 83 11.80 -4.66 5.46
C ALA A 83 13.27 -4.22 5.35
N ASP A 84 14.18 -5.15 5.00
CA ASP A 84 15.53 -4.75 4.59
C ASP A 84 15.52 -4.08 3.21
N ASN A 85 16.64 -3.44 2.87
CA ASN A 85 16.83 -2.83 1.55
C ASN A 85 16.72 -3.87 0.45
N ILE A 86 16.14 -3.47 -0.69
CA ILE A 86 16.07 -4.32 -1.87
C ILE A 86 17.27 -4.08 -2.80
N GLY A 87 17.74 -5.14 -3.45
CA GLY A 87 18.70 -5.04 -4.55
C GLY A 87 18.04 -4.53 -5.84
N LEU A 88 18.86 -4.21 -6.84
CA LEU A 88 18.40 -3.70 -8.15
C LEU A 88 17.35 -4.62 -8.80
N PHE A 89 17.60 -5.93 -8.86
CA PHE A 89 16.64 -6.89 -9.42
C PHE A 89 15.32 -6.96 -8.63
N GLY A 90 15.39 -6.77 -7.31
CA GLY A 90 14.21 -6.65 -6.46
C GLY A 90 13.39 -5.41 -6.84
N ALA A 91 14.05 -4.26 -6.96
CA ALA A 91 13.43 -2.99 -7.35
C ALA A 91 12.82 -3.04 -8.76
N LEU A 92 13.54 -3.57 -9.75
CA LEU A 92 12.99 -3.77 -11.10
C LEU A 92 11.77 -4.69 -11.09
N GLY A 93 11.81 -5.73 -10.26
CA GLY A 93 10.68 -6.64 -10.10
C GLY A 93 9.46 -6.02 -9.38
N LEU A 94 9.58 -4.84 -8.76
CA LEU A 94 8.46 -4.10 -8.17
C LEU A 94 7.80 -3.13 -9.14
N GLN A 95 8.44 -2.83 -10.28
CA GLN A 95 7.98 -1.80 -11.20
C GLN A 95 6.54 -2.03 -11.67
N GLN A 96 6.19 -3.26 -12.04
CA GLN A 96 4.82 -3.59 -12.49
C GLN A 96 3.78 -3.39 -11.37
N THR A 97 4.12 -3.75 -10.13
CA THR A 97 3.24 -3.55 -8.97
C THR A 97 3.09 -2.07 -8.66
N ALA A 98 4.18 -1.30 -8.70
CA ALA A 98 4.15 0.14 -8.50
C ALA A 98 3.30 0.84 -9.57
N THR A 99 3.47 0.50 -10.85
CA THR A 99 2.61 1.01 -11.94
C THR A 99 1.14 0.67 -11.70
N GLY A 100 0.82 -0.58 -11.32
CA GLY A 100 -0.55 -0.97 -11.01
C GLY A 100 -1.18 -0.19 -9.85
N VAL A 101 -0.40 0.17 -8.82
CA VAL A 101 -0.86 1.06 -7.74
C VAL A 101 -1.10 2.47 -8.26
N VAL A 102 -0.19 3.03 -9.07
CA VAL A 102 -0.33 4.38 -9.66
C VAL A 102 -1.59 4.47 -10.53
N ASP A 103 -1.80 3.49 -11.40
CA ASP A 103 -2.98 3.43 -12.28
C ASP A 103 -4.27 3.34 -11.46
N GLN A 104 -4.27 2.52 -10.39
CA GLN A 104 -5.42 2.37 -9.52
C GLN A 104 -5.73 3.66 -8.76
N VAL A 105 -4.72 4.33 -8.18
CA VAL A 105 -4.90 5.63 -7.50
C VAL A 105 -5.48 6.65 -8.48
N THR A 106 -4.90 6.75 -9.67
CA THR A 106 -5.34 7.72 -10.69
C THR A 106 -6.80 7.47 -11.09
N THR A 107 -7.17 6.21 -11.28
CA THR A 107 -8.55 5.82 -11.59
C THR A 107 -9.50 6.21 -10.46
N THR A 108 -9.17 5.83 -9.22
CA THR A 108 -10.04 6.10 -8.06
C THR A 108 -10.21 7.58 -7.77
N LEU A 109 -9.15 8.39 -7.90
CA LEU A 109 -9.23 9.84 -7.77
C LEU A 109 -10.01 10.48 -8.92
N GLY A 110 -9.87 9.94 -10.13
CA GLY A 110 -10.67 10.35 -11.29
C GLY A 110 -12.17 10.11 -11.06
N ASP A 111 -12.54 8.92 -10.63
CA ASP A 111 -13.95 8.57 -10.34
C ASP A 111 -14.51 9.37 -9.17
N LEU A 112 -13.70 9.61 -8.14
CA LEU A 112 -14.08 10.44 -7.01
C LEU A 112 -14.35 11.88 -7.45
N THR A 113 -13.50 12.44 -8.31
CA THR A 113 -13.69 13.77 -8.91
C THR A 113 -14.94 13.82 -9.79
N GLN A 114 -15.20 12.80 -10.62
CA GLN A 114 -16.43 12.72 -11.43
C GLN A 114 -17.69 12.64 -10.57
N LYS A 115 -17.62 12.03 -9.39
CA LYS A 115 -18.72 11.93 -8.42
C LYS A 115 -18.86 13.16 -7.53
N LYS A 116 -18.03 14.20 -7.67
CA LYS A 116 -18.12 15.45 -6.89
C LYS A 116 -19.55 16.02 -6.83
N PRO A 117 -20.34 16.10 -7.92
CA PRO A 117 -21.71 16.62 -7.84
C PRO A 117 -22.62 15.82 -6.89
N VAL A 118 -22.40 14.51 -6.77
CA VAL A 118 -23.15 13.65 -5.84
C VAL A 118 -22.72 13.94 -4.39
N PHE A 119 -21.42 14.10 -4.13
CA PHE A 119 -20.93 14.50 -2.81
C PHE A 119 -21.40 15.90 -2.41
N ASP A 120 -21.48 16.84 -3.36
CA ASP A 120 -22.01 18.19 -3.17
C ASP A 120 -23.50 18.12 -2.77
N GLN A 121 -24.30 17.32 -3.48
CA GLN A 121 -25.72 17.12 -3.15
C GLN A 121 -25.93 16.46 -1.78
N LEU A 122 -25.03 15.56 -1.39
CA LEU A 122 -25.04 14.91 -0.08
C LEU A 122 -24.47 15.81 1.03
N GLY A 123 -23.90 16.98 0.70
CA GLY A 123 -23.34 17.93 1.68
C GLY A 123 -22.05 17.46 2.36
N VAL A 124 -21.30 16.54 1.75
CA VAL A 124 -20.12 15.90 2.36
C VAL A 124 -18.79 16.24 1.66
N THR A 125 -18.78 17.22 0.75
CA THR A 125 -17.60 17.61 -0.03
C THR A 125 -16.39 17.98 0.84
N SER A 126 -16.60 18.68 1.95
CA SER A 126 -15.51 19.01 2.90
C SER A 126 -14.91 17.75 3.54
N VAL A 127 -15.75 16.78 3.93
CA VAL A 127 -15.31 15.50 4.49
C VAL A 127 -14.44 14.73 3.50
N VAL A 128 -14.80 14.75 2.21
CA VAL A 128 -13.98 14.13 1.16
C VAL A 128 -12.66 14.87 0.99
N SER A 129 -12.66 16.21 1.03
CA SER A 129 -11.42 17.00 0.97
C SER A 129 -10.48 16.69 2.14
N ASP A 130 -11.00 16.52 3.36
CA ASP A 130 -10.22 16.17 4.55
C ASP A 130 -9.67 14.75 4.46
N ALA A 131 -10.48 13.79 4.00
CA ALA A 131 -10.04 12.41 3.76
C ALA A 131 -8.92 12.33 2.71
N LEU A 132 -9.02 13.10 1.62
CA LEU A 132 -7.97 13.17 0.60
C LEU A 132 -6.66 13.77 1.15
N GLN A 133 -6.76 14.79 2.02
CA GLN A 133 -5.58 15.36 2.69
C GLN A 133 -4.91 14.32 3.60
N GLN A 134 -5.68 13.54 4.37
CA GLN A 134 -5.15 12.47 5.20
C GLN A 134 -4.48 11.37 4.35
N GLN A 135 -5.11 10.96 3.26
CA GLN A 135 -4.54 10.00 2.31
C GLN A 135 -3.27 10.52 1.66
N LYS A 136 -3.16 11.83 1.39
CA LYS A 136 -1.92 12.45 0.90
C LYS A 136 -0.79 12.32 1.91
N THR A 137 -1.05 12.62 3.18
CA THR A 137 -0.05 12.43 4.25
C THR A 137 0.39 10.97 4.35
N GLY A 138 -0.56 10.03 4.37
CA GLY A 138 -0.24 8.59 4.41
C GLY A 138 0.57 8.14 3.19
N SER A 139 0.20 8.61 2.00
CA SER A 139 0.89 8.27 0.74
C SER A 139 2.31 8.85 0.67
N SER A 140 2.54 10.03 1.26
CA SER A 140 3.89 10.60 1.40
C SER A 140 4.76 9.71 2.29
N ALA A 141 4.25 9.30 3.45
CA ALA A 141 4.97 8.42 4.37
C ALA A 141 5.29 7.05 3.72
N LEU A 142 4.34 6.48 2.98
CA LEU A 142 4.54 5.26 2.21
C LEU A 142 5.63 5.44 1.14
N SER A 143 5.59 6.55 0.41
CA SER A 143 6.56 6.89 -0.64
C SER A 143 7.97 7.04 -0.07
N GLU A 144 8.12 7.74 1.04
CA GLU A 144 9.39 7.90 1.76
C GLU A 144 9.93 6.55 2.25
N ALA A 145 9.06 5.71 2.82
CA ALA A 145 9.43 4.35 3.24
C ALA A 145 9.94 3.53 2.05
N LEU A 146 9.24 3.54 0.91
CA LEU A 146 9.69 2.85 -0.31
C LEU A 146 11.03 3.35 -0.80
N LEU A 147 11.18 4.67 -0.95
CA LEU A 147 12.42 5.30 -1.42
C LEU A 147 13.62 4.98 -0.54
N SER A 148 13.41 4.80 0.77
CA SER A 148 14.47 4.40 1.71
C SER A 148 15.00 2.98 1.46
N LYS A 149 14.16 2.08 0.91
CA LYS A 149 14.51 0.68 0.63
C LYS A 149 15.05 0.46 -0.78
N VAL A 150 14.80 1.39 -1.70
CA VAL A 150 15.22 1.31 -3.10
C VAL A 150 16.68 1.76 -3.29
N PRO A 151 17.49 1.02 -4.07
CA PRO A 151 18.90 1.36 -4.33
C PRO A 151 19.00 2.64 -5.18
N ALA A 152 20.09 3.40 -5.02
CA ALA A 152 20.27 4.71 -5.65
C ALA A 152 20.00 4.73 -7.16
N LEU A 153 20.40 3.68 -7.89
CA LEU A 153 20.19 3.55 -9.33
C LEU A 153 18.70 3.48 -9.73
N ALA A 154 17.82 2.98 -8.85
CA ALA A 154 16.39 2.86 -9.11
C ALA A 154 15.56 4.00 -8.49
N ARG A 155 16.17 4.87 -7.66
CA ARG A 155 15.46 5.98 -7.00
C ARG A 155 14.82 6.97 -7.98
N PRO A 156 15.44 7.38 -9.10
CA PRO A 156 14.80 8.33 -10.01
C PRO A 156 13.47 7.82 -10.57
N ILE A 157 13.39 6.53 -10.90
CA ILE A 157 12.17 5.89 -11.39
C ILE A 157 11.11 5.88 -10.30
N ALA A 158 11.49 5.48 -9.08
CA ALA A 158 10.58 5.49 -7.93
C ALA A 158 10.07 6.92 -7.61
N GLN A 159 10.94 7.92 -7.66
CA GLN A 159 10.60 9.33 -7.43
C GLN A 159 9.61 9.86 -8.47
N GLN A 160 9.76 9.46 -9.74
CA GLN A 160 8.80 9.81 -10.78
C GLN A 160 7.40 9.27 -10.45
N SER A 161 7.29 7.99 -10.06
CA SER A 161 6.02 7.39 -9.68
C SER A 161 5.40 8.05 -8.44
N THR A 162 6.19 8.33 -7.41
CA THR A 162 5.68 9.00 -6.19
C THR A 162 5.29 10.46 -6.45
N GLY A 163 5.97 11.12 -7.39
CA GLY A 163 5.60 12.46 -7.86
C GLY A 163 4.24 12.48 -8.55
N GLN A 164 4.00 11.55 -9.47
CA GLN A 164 2.71 11.39 -10.16
C GLN A 164 1.56 11.13 -9.17
N LEU A 165 1.78 10.30 -8.14
CA LEU A 165 0.80 10.07 -7.08
C LEU A 165 0.46 11.34 -6.31
N THR A 166 1.51 12.10 -5.93
CA THR A 166 1.35 13.35 -5.18
C THR A 166 0.55 14.37 -5.99
N GLU A 167 0.87 14.51 -7.28
CA GLU A 167 0.16 15.41 -8.19
C GLU A 167 -1.31 15.00 -8.39
N ALA A 168 -1.59 13.71 -8.56
CA ALA A 168 -2.96 13.22 -8.70
C ALA A 168 -3.80 13.51 -7.45
N LEU A 169 -3.23 13.30 -6.26
CA LEU A 169 -3.86 13.64 -4.97
C LEU A 169 -4.09 15.14 -4.83
N ASP A 170 -3.11 15.96 -5.20
CA ASP A 170 -3.24 17.43 -5.17
C ASP A 170 -4.36 17.93 -6.09
N ASN A 171 -4.46 17.39 -7.30
CA ASN A 171 -5.51 17.73 -8.24
C ASN A 171 -6.90 17.34 -7.69
N ALA A 172 -7.04 16.16 -7.08
CA ALA A 172 -8.29 15.75 -6.45
C ALA A 172 -8.66 16.65 -5.25
N ILE A 173 -7.71 16.96 -4.38
CA ILE A 173 -7.93 17.88 -3.24
C ILE A 173 -8.38 19.24 -3.75
N ALA A 174 -7.73 19.77 -4.79
CA ALA A 174 -8.09 21.05 -5.39
C ALA A 174 -9.52 21.03 -5.94
N ALA A 175 -9.93 19.96 -6.63
CA ALA A 175 -11.30 19.80 -7.11
C ALA A 175 -12.33 19.83 -5.97
N PHE A 176 -12.06 19.15 -4.85
CA PHE A 176 -12.97 19.11 -3.70
C PHE A 176 -12.93 20.37 -2.81
N LYS A 177 -11.93 21.25 -2.99
CA LYS A 177 -11.92 22.58 -2.36
C LYS A 177 -12.75 23.61 -3.10
N GLN A 178 -13.11 23.35 -4.36
CA GLN A 178 -13.97 24.25 -5.12
C GLN A 178 -15.42 24.18 -4.59
N PRO A 179 -16.14 25.31 -4.62
CA PRO A 179 -17.57 25.34 -4.26
C PRO A 179 -18.37 24.30 -5.06
N ALA A 180 -19.53 23.91 -4.53
CA ALA A 180 -20.47 23.10 -5.31
C ALA A 180 -20.79 23.81 -6.63
N ALA A 181 -20.73 23.07 -7.74
CA ALA A 181 -21.16 23.62 -9.03
C ALA A 181 -22.67 23.90 -8.95
N ALA A 182 -23.07 25.11 -9.31
CA ALA A 182 -24.45 25.58 -9.26
C ALA A 182 -25.36 24.85 -10.27
#